data_AF-A0A383D2V9-F1
#
_entry.id   AF-A0A383D2V9-F1
#
_cell.length_a   1.000
_cell.length_b   1.000
_cell.length_c   1.000
_cell.angle_alpha   90.00
_cell.angle_beta   90.00
_cell.angle_gamma   90.00
#
_symmetry.space_group_name_H-M   'P 1'
#
loop_
_entity.id
_entity.type
_entity.pdbx_description
1 polymer ?
#
loop_
_entity_poly.entity_id
_entity_poly.type
_entity_poly.pdbx_seq_one_letter_code
_entity_poly.pdbx_strand_id
1 'polypeptide(L)'
;MKKLLTILALALGVSVNAQTGNTSTGTDALYFNTTGDYNTATGEGAMLNNIGGDANTASGYQALYFNENGSYNTASGSYALFANITGYNNTASGRGSLYSNTAGSGNTASGAFSLYYNTTGGNNTASGFES
;
A
#
# COMPACT_ATOMS: atom_id res chain seq x y z
N MET A 1 -14.80 -10.69 17.54
CA MET A 1 -16.16 -10.62 16.96
C MET A 1 -16.15 -10.66 15.42
N LYS A 2 -15.37 -9.83 14.71
CA LYS A 2 -15.29 -9.86 13.24
C LYS A 2 -14.84 -11.21 12.64
N LYS A 3 -13.83 -11.89 13.20
CA LYS A 3 -13.40 -13.25 12.76
C LYS A 3 -14.49 -14.33 12.88
N LEU A 4 -15.38 -14.23 13.86
CA LEU A 4 -16.49 -15.18 14.04
C LEU A 4 -17.63 -14.90 13.03
N LEU A 5 -17.83 -13.63 12.70
CA LEU A 5 -18.80 -13.17 11.69
C LEU A 5 -18.41 -13.62 10.28
N THR A 6 -17.10 -13.64 9.95
CA THR A 6 -16.59 -14.10 8.65
C THR A 6 -16.83 -15.60 8.40
N ILE A 7 -16.69 -16.44 9.43
CA ILE A 7 -16.93 -17.88 9.34
C ILE A 7 -18.43 -18.19 9.14
N LEU A 8 -19.31 -17.42 9.79
CA LEU A 8 -20.76 -17.60 9.68
C LEU A 8 -21.32 -17.13 8.31
N ALA A 9 -20.72 -16.09 7.72
CA ALA A 9 -21.13 -15.56 6.42
C ALA A 9 -20.72 -16.45 5.23
N LEU A 10 -19.57 -17.13 5.32
CA LEU A 10 -19.15 -18.18 4.37
C LEU A 10 -20.12 -19.38 4.35
N ALA A 11 -20.73 -19.70 5.50
CA ALA A 11 -21.71 -20.80 5.62
C ALA A 11 -23.11 -20.44 5.07
N LEU A 12 -23.42 -19.15 4.88
CA LEU A 12 -24.72 -18.67 4.40
C LEU A 12 -24.67 -18.09 2.97
N GLY A 13 -23.50 -18.08 2.32
CA GLY A 13 -23.33 -17.56 0.96
C GLY A 13 -23.55 -16.03 0.84
N VAL A 14 -23.61 -15.31 1.95
CA VAL A 14 -23.73 -13.84 1.98
C VAL A 14 -22.34 -13.24 2.08
N SER A 15 -21.87 -12.61 1.00
CA SER A 15 -20.61 -11.86 0.99
C SER A 15 -20.73 -10.64 1.92
N VAL A 16 -19.97 -10.61 3.01
CA VAL A 16 -19.91 -9.48 3.97
C VAL A 16 -18.63 -8.68 3.78
N ASN A 17 -18.40 -8.24 2.52
CA ASN A 17 -17.34 -7.38 1.97
C ASN A 17 -16.62 -8.11 0.82
N ALA A 18 -17.31 -8.23 -0.32
CA ALA A 18 -16.64 -8.64 -1.56
C ALA A 18 -15.64 -7.54 -1.92
N GLN A 19 -14.37 -7.78 -1.63
CA GLN A 19 -13.29 -7.00 -2.22
C GLN A 19 -13.37 -7.17 -3.74
N THR A 20 -13.35 -6.07 -4.49
CA THR A 20 -13.53 -6.07 -5.95
C THR A 20 -12.32 -5.48 -6.66
N GLY A 21 -11.97 -6.06 -7.82
CA GLY A 21 -10.97 -5.48 -8.72
C GLY A 21 -9.51 -5.54 -8.24
N ASN A 22 -9.19 -6.33 -7.22
CA ASN A 22 -7.81 -6.49 -6.75
C ASN A 22 -7.05 -7.51 -7.62
N THR A 23 -5.79 -7.20 -7.95
CA THR A 23 -4.85 -8.11 -8.60
C THR A 23 -3.66 -8.35 -7.68
N SER A 24 -3.42 -9.61 -7.29
CA SER A 24 -2.26 -10.01 -6.48
C SER A 24 -1.38 -11.01 -7.22
N THR A 25 -0.06 -10.80 -7.19
CA THR A 25 0.92 -11.74 -7.75
C THR A 25 2.17 -11.74 -6.87
N GLY A 26 2.50 -12.89 -6.27
CA GLY A 26 3.60 -13.04 -5.32
C GLY A 26 3.11 -13.59 -3.98
N THR A 27 4.02 -14.20 -3.22
CA THR A 27 3.71 -14.74 -1.89
C THR A 27 3.22 -13.63 -0.97
N ASP A 28 2.10 -13.87 -0.29
CA ASP A 28 1.45 -12.96 0.65
C ASP A 28 1.07 -11.57 0.10
N ALA A 29 1.01 -11.37 -1.22
CA ALA A 29 0.51 -10.13 -1.79
C ALA A 29 -0.98 -9.93 -1.44
N LEU A 30 -1.35 -8.77 -0.88
CA LEU A 30 -2.70 -8.44 -0.39
C LEU A 30 -3.28 -9.37 0.71
N TYR A 31 -2.46 -10.18 1.39
CA TYR A 31 -2.96 -11.23 2.28
C TYR A 31 -3.86 -10.74 3.43
N PHE A 32 -3.55 -9.60 4.05
CA PHE A 32 -4.38 -8.99 5.10
C PHE A 32 -5.24 -7.84 4.58
N ASN A 33 -5.54 -7.80 3.28
CA ASN A 33 -6.49 -6.83 2.74
C ASN A 33 -7.88 -7.02 3.36
N THR A 34 -8.47 -5.98 3.97
CA THR A 34 -9.78 -6.14 4.65
C THR A 34 -10.95 -5.56 3.88
N THR A 35 -10.87 -4.29 3.46
CA THR A 35 -11.96 -3.58 2.76
C THR A 35 -11.49 -2.82 1.52
N GLY A 36 -10.20 -2.85 1.20
CA GLY A 36 -9.65 -2.11 0.07
C GLY A 36 -9.99 -2.74 -1.29
N ASP A 37 -10.36 -1.92 -2.25
CA ASP A 37 -10.74 -2.29 -3.61
C ASP A 37 -9.77 -1.73 -4.67
N TYR A 38 -9.77 -2.34 -5.86
CA TYR A 38 -9.02 -1.88 -7.04
C TYR A 38 -7.50 -1.74 -6.87
N ASN A 39 -6.90 -2.56 -6.01
CA ASN A 39 -5.48 -2.56 -5.74
C ASN A 39 -4.71 -3.54 -6.64
N THR A 40 -3.54 -3.14 -7.11
CA THR A 40 -2.62 -4.03 -7.85
C THR A 40 -1.34 -4.22 -7.06
N ALA A 41 -1.06 -5.45 -6.62
CA ALA A 41 0.10 -5.82 -5.83
C ALA A 41 0.92 -6.91 -6.54
N THR A 42 2.15 -6.59 -6.93
CA THR A 42 3.08 -7.53 -7.56
C THR A 42 4.39 -7.58 -6.78
N GLY A 43 4.75 -8.74 -6.25
CA GLY A 43 5.92 -8.95 -5.42
C GLY A 43 5.57 -9.62 -4.09
N GLU A 44 6.56 -10.30 -3.49
CA GLU A 44 6.38 -10.91 -2.18
C GLU A 44 6.09 -9.83 -1.11
N GLY A 45 5.01 -10.02 -0.36
CA GLY A 45 4.54 -9.10 0.67
C GLY A 45 4.08 -7.73 0.16
N ALA A 46 3.92 -7.53 -1.15
CA ALA A 46 3.39 -6.28 -1.68
C ALA A 46 1.97 -6.04 -1.14
N MET A 47 1.75 -4.88 -0.52
CA MET A 47 0.48 -4.54 0.14
C MET A 47 -0.03 -5.56 1.17
N LEU A 48 0.89 -6.23 1.88
CA LEU A 48 0.52 -7.28 2.84
C LEU A 48 -0.56 -6.80 3.83
N ASN A 49 -0.37 -5.63 4.43
CA ASN A 49 -1.27 -5.05 5.44
C ASN A 49 -2.00 -3.82 4.89
N ASN A 50 -2.82 -4.03 3.86
CA ASN A 50 -3.74 -3.00 3.37
C ASN A 50 -5.08 -3.04 4.14
N ILE A 51 -5.44 -2.12 5.03
CA ILE A 51 -6.72 -2.29 5.75
C ILE A 51 -7.90 -1.90 4.86
N GLY A 52 -7.95 -0.64 4.43
CA GLY A 52 -9.04 -0.08 3.62
C GLY A 52 -8.59 0.89 2.52
N GLY A 53 -7.30 0.89 2.17
CA GLY A 53 -6.80 1.69 1.06
C GLY A 53 -7.29 1.18 -0.29
N ASP A 54 -7.76 2.09 -1.14
CA ASP A 54 -8.29 1.78 -2.47
C ASP A 54 -7.37 2.29 -3.57
N ALA A 55 -7.44 1.65 -4.75
CA ALA A 55 -6.79 2.12 -5.97
C ALA A 55 -5.28 2.36 -5.83
N ASN A 56 -4.59 1.51 -5.08
CA ASN A 56 -3.13 1.56 -4.96
C ASN A 56 -2.45 0.60 -5.95
N THR A 57 -1.25 0.96 -6.39
CA THR A 57 -0.39 0.10 -7.20
C THR A 57 0.94 -0.10 -6.49
N ALA A 58 1.29 -1.35 -6.19
CA ALA A 58 2.54 -1.73 -5.54
C ALA A 58 3.26 -2.79 -6.37
N SER A 59 4.49 -2.49 -6.79
CA SER A 59 5.33 -3.40 -7.57
C SER A 59 6.72 -3.48 -6.96
N GLY A 60 7.02 -4.58 -6.27
CA GLY A 60 8.31 -4.84 -5.63
C GLY A 60 8.15 -5.63 -4.33
N TYR A 61 9.27 -6.19 -3.86
CA TYR A 61 9.32 -6.86 -2.55
C TYR A 61 8.93 -5.87 -1.44
N GLN A 62 7.85 -6.18 -0.72
CA GLN A 62 7.30 -5.36 0.36
C GLN A 62 7.02 -3.88 -0.02
N ALA A 63 6.65 -3.62 -1.28
CA ALA A 63 6.14 -2.31 -1.67
C ALA A 63 4.76 -2.05 -1.02
N LEU A 64 4.52 -0.86 -0.46
CA LEU A 64 3.29 -0.52 0.27
C LEU A 64 2.91 -1.51 1.38
N TYR A 65 3.90 -2.15 2.02
CA TYR A 65 3.68 -3.28 2.94
C TYR A 65 2.72 -2.97 4.10
N PHE A 66 2.83 -1.78 4.70
CA PHE A 66 1.88 -1.26 5.68
C PHE A 66 1.12 -0.08 5.08
N ASN A 67 -0.16 -0.31 4.74
CA ASN A 67 -1.05 0.73 4.24
C ASN A 67 -2.41 0.65 4.92
N GLU A 68 -2.63 1.40 6.01
CA GLU A 68 -3.91 1.25 6.73
C GLU A 68 -5.07 1.78 5.90
N ASN A 69 -5.08 3.07 5.56
CA ASN A 69 -6.20 3.70 4.84
C ASN A 69 -5.74 4.62 3.70
N GLY A 70 -4.47 4.55 3.30
CA GLY A 70 -3.96 5.36 2.19
C GLY A 70 -4.50 4.89 0.84
N SER A 71 -5.08 5.79 0.06
CA SER A 71 -5.59 5.48 -1.28
C SER A 71 -4.81 6.21 -2.36
N TYR A 72 -4.89 5.71 -3.59
CA TYR A 72 -4.29 6.34 -4.78
C TYR A 72 -2.75 6.48 -4.70
N ASN A 73 -2.07 5.53 -4.08
CA ASN A 73 -0.61 5.51 -4.02
C ASN A 73 -0.01 4.62 -5.09
N THR A 74 1.11 5.04 -5.67
CA THR A 74 1.92 4.24 -6.60
C THR A 74 3.29 4.00 -6.00
N ALA A 75 3.66 2.74 -5.77
CA ALA A 75 4.94 2.32 -5.22
C ALA A 75 5.61 1.33 -6.17
N SER A 76 6.77 1.71 -6.72
CA SER A 76 7.56 0.89 -7.63
C SER A 76 8.98 0.75 -7.10
N GLY A 77 9.38 -0.46 -6.75
CA GLY A 77 10.67 -0.80 -6.14
C GLY A 77 10.52 -1.48 -4.79
N SER A 78 11.54 -2.23 -4.38
CA SER A 78 11.53 -2.91 -3.08
C SER A 78 11.44 -1.88 -1.94
N TYR A 79 10.51 -2.10 -1.01
CA TYR A 79 10.24 -1.21 0.11
C TYR A 79 9.81 0.23 -0.26
N ALA A 80 9.40 0.49 -1.51
CA ALA A 80 8.80 1.77 -1.86
C ALA A 80 7.49 1.96 -1.06
N LEU A 81 7.32 3.13 -0.43
CA LEU A 81 6.18 3.44 0.45
C LEU A 81 5.92 2.37 1.54
N PHE A 82 6.97 1.75 2.07
CA PHE A 82 6.85 0.62 3.00
C PHE A 82 5.88 0.87 4.17
N ALA A 83 5.93 2.06 4.79
CA ALA A 83 5.04 2.46 5.87
C ALA A 83 4.25 3.72 5.51
N ASN A 84 3.05 3.53 4.95
CA ASN A 84 2.11 4.59 4.57
C ASN A 84 0.77 4.45 5.29
N ILE A 85 0.61 5.03 6.48
CA ILE A 85 -0.57 4.75 7.33
C ILE A 85 -1.85 5.38 6.73
N THR A 86 -1.86 6.69 6.52
CA THR A 86 -3.04 7.43 6.00
C THR A 86 -2.73 8.31 4.79
N GLY A 87 -1.47 8.37 4.34
CA GLY A 87 -1.06 9.18 3.20
C GLY A 87 -1.75 8.76 1.89
N TYR A 88 -2.15 9.72 1.07
CA TYR A 88 -2.78 9.48 -0.22
C TYR A 88 -2.11 10.27 -1.34
N ASN A 89 -2.35 9.85 -2.59
CA ASN A 89 -1.76 10.48 -3.78
C ASN A 89 -0.22 10.56 -3.75
N ASN A 90 0.47 9.55 -3.20
CA ASN A 90 1.94 9.51 -3.23
C ASN A 90 2.44 8.66 -4.40
N THR A 91 3.52 9.11 -5.04
CA THR A 91 4.25 8.35 -6.05
C THR A 91 5.68 8.12 -5.57
N ALA A 92 6.07 6.86 -5.38
CA ALA A 92 7.40 6.44 -4.99
C ALA A 92 7.98 5.50 -6.06
N SER A 93 9.08 5.91 -6.66
CA SER A 93 9.80 5.13 -7.66
C SER A 93 11.26 4.98 -7.23
N GLY A 94 11.66 3.76 -6.86
CA GLY A 94 12.99 3.45 -6.36
C GLY A 94 12.95 2.65 -5.05
N ARG A 95 14.03 1.90 -4.80
CA ARG A 95 14.16 1.12 -3.56
C ARG A 95 14.11 2.04 -2.34
N GLY A 96 13.19 1.79 -1.41
CA GLY A 96 13.02 2.57 -0.19
C GLY A 96 12.62 4.04 -0.40
N SER A 97 12.12 4.40 -1.59
CA SER A 97 11.55 5.72 -1.84
C SER A 97 10.30 5.92 -0.98
N LEU A 98 10.19 7.04 -0.26
CA LEU A 98 9.12 7.32 0.71
C LEU A 98 8.93 6.20 1.77
N TYR A 99 10.01 5.55 2.20
CA TYR A 99 9.95 4.40 3.12
C TYR A 99 9.07 4.63 4.36
N SER A 100 9.22 5.78 5.03
CA SER A 100 8.45 6.16 6.23
C SER A 100 7.54 7.37 5.98
N ASN A 101 6.45 7.19 5.25
CA ASN A 101 5.47 8.23 4.93
C ASN A 101 4.15 8.03 5.68
N THR A 102 4.10 8.30 6.99
CA THR A 102 2.94 7.92 7.81
C THR A 102 1.63 8.62 7.42
N ALA A 103 1.65 9.94 7.18
CA ALA A 103 0.45 10.71 6.81
C ALA A 103 0.68 11.70 5.64
N GLY A 104 1.92 11.83 5.16
CA GLY A 104 2.24 12.71 4.04
C GLY A 104 1.44 12.37 2.79
N SER A 105 0.90 13.39 2.11
CA SER A 105 0.07 13.21 0.92
C SER A 105 0.55 14.08 -0.23
N GLY A 106 0.36 13.63 -1.47
CA GLY A 106 0.78 14.38 -2.65
C GLY A 106 2.30 14.42 -2.87
N ASN A 107 3.07 13.48 -2.32
CA ASN A 107 4.52 13.47 -2.50
C ASN A 107 4.92 12.68 -3.75
N THR A 108 5.92 13.18 -4.48
CA THR A 108 6.57 12.48 -5.59
C THR A 108 8.05 12.27 -5.26
N ALA A 109 8.47 11.03 -5.14
CA ALA A 109 9.85 10.66 -4.88
C ALA A 109 10.36 9.73 -5.99
N SER A 110 11.44 10.13 -6.66
CA SER A 110 12.01 9.40 -7.79
C SER A 110 13.50 9.19 -7.59
N GLY A 111 13.86 8.02 -7.08
CA GLY A 111 15.22 7.58 -6.81
C GLY A 111 15.27 6.74 -5.53
N ALA A 112 16.31 5.91 -5.41
CA ALA A 112 16.45 5.07 -4.23
C ALA A 112 16.63 5.95 -2.98
N PHE A 113 15.83 5.66 -1.95
CA PHE A 113 15.79 6.39 -0.68
C PHE A 113 15.43 7.89 -0.77
N SER A 114 14.85 8.32 -1.89
CA SER A 114 14.30 9.67 -2.03
C SER A 114 13.12 9.86 -1.06
N LEU A 115 13.10 10.96 -0.30
CA LEU A 115 12.15 11.27 0.78
C LEU A 115 12.01 10.16 1.85
N TYR A 116 13.11 9.46 2.19
CA TYR A 116 13.08 8.28 3.06
C TYR A 116 12.29 8.47 4.38
N TYR A 117 12.46 9.63 5.04
CA TYR A 117 11.84 9.96 6.33
C TYR A 117 10.77 11.07 6.23
N ASN A 118 9.90 11.02 5.22
CA ASN A 118 8.84 12.01 5.08
C ASN A 118 7.57 11.64 5.87
N THR A 119 7.58 11.77 7.20
CA THR A 119 6.47 11.28 8.05
C THR A 119 5.13 11.96 7.74
N THR A 120 5.06 13.28 7.81
CA THR A 120 3.80 14.05 7.64
C THR A 120 3.88 15.12 6.54
N GLY A 121 5.05 15.35 5.95
CA GLY A 121 5.22 16.34 4.89
C GLY A 121 4.39 15.97 3.66
N GLY A 122 3.69 16.95 3.09
CA GLY A 122 2.89 16.77 1.88
C GLY A 122 3.38 17.68 0.76
N ASN A 123 3.02 17.33 -0.47
CA ASN A 123 3.32 18.09 -1.69
C ASN A 123 4.83 18.28 -1.95
N ASN A 124 5.67 17.34 -1.51
CA ASN A 124 7.11 17.37 -1.82
C ASN A 124 7.39 16.70 -3.16
N THR A 125 8.41 17.20 -3.86
CA THR A 125 9.01 16.52 -5.00
C THR A 125 10.49 16.36 -4.76
N ALA A 126 11.00 15.14 -4.82
CA ALA A 126 12.43 14.86 -4.75
C ALA A 126 12.83 13.88 -5.83
N SER A 127 14.05 14.07 -6.35
CA SER A 127 14.62 13.20 -7.36
C SER A 127 16.11 13.02 -7.11
N GLY A 128 16.56 11.77 -7.12
CA GLY A 128 17.95 11.41 -6.85
C GLY A 128 18.08 10.30 -5.80
N PHE A 129 19.32 9.90 -5.56
CA PHE A 129 19.66 8.96 -4.50
C PHE A 129 19.70 9.72 -3.16
N GLU A 130 18.95 9.25 -2.16
CA GLU A 130 18.91 9.85 -0.80
C GLU A 130 18.55 11.35 -0.79
N SER A 131 17.75 11.79 -1.77
CA SER A 131 17.30 13.19 -1.93
C SER A 131 16.11 13.56 -1.04
#